data_AF-A0A1Y5GZG8-F1
#
_entry.id   AF-A0A1Y5GZG8-F1
#
_cell.length_a   1.000
_cell.length_b   1.000
_cell.length_c   1.000
_cell.angle_alpha   90.00
_cell.angle_beta   90.00
_cell.angle_gamma   90.00
#
_symmetry.space_group_name_H-M   'P 1'
#
loop_
_entity.id
_entity.type
_entity.pdbx_description
1 polymer ?
#
loop_
_entity_poly.entity_id
_entity_poly.type
_entity_poly.pdbx_seq_one_letter_code
_entity_poly.pdbx_strand_id
1 'polypeptide(L)'
;MRYDGDHQHTPLITQILSQHFCFHSFCPEVFIGLGVPRPPIQLIATSNGIRCQGVEPPHNDVTAKLARAGKQPWMKNLSGYIVKSRSPSCGNGTVKVHHEQHIDTDGIGVFTQQLQLHYPNIPIIEETALEDPRARQDFIRQVMQYHST
;
A
#
# COMPACT_ATOMS: atom_id res chain seq x y z
N MET A 1 5.53 5.11 -7.13
CA MET A 1 6.38 6.26 -6.72
C MET A 1 6.95 5.99 -5.35
N ARG A 2 8.28 5.83 -5.23
CA ARG A 2 8.95 5.80 -3.92
C ARG A 2 9.18 7.21 -3.37
N TYR A 3 9.71 7.32 -2.16
CA TYR A 3 10.04 8.59 -1.51
C TYR A 3 11.25 9.30 -2.16
N ASP A 4 12.13 8.52 -2.79
CA ASP A 4 13.33 8.96 -3.51
C ASP A 4 13.06 9.33 -4.99
N GLY A 5 11.83 9.15 -5.48
CA GLY A 5 11.48 9.37 -6.88
C GLY A 5 11.81 8.22 -7.82
N ASP A 6 12.42 7.14 -7.31
CA ASP A 6 12.74 5.98 -8.14
C ASP A 6 11.47 5.18 -8.47
N HIS A 7 11.39 4.78 -9.74
CA HIS A 7 10.32 3.95 -10.25
C HIS A 7 10.78 2.49 -10.17
N GLN A 8 10.34 1.78 -9.15
CA GLN A 8 10.34 0.32 -9.20
C GLN A 8 9.21 -0.16 -10.11
N HIS A 9 9.42 0.04 -11.41
CA HIS A 9 8.59 -0.54 -12.45
C HIS A 9 9.17 -1.92 -12.73
N THR A 10 8.54 -2.99 -12.25
CA THR A 10 8.89 -4.35 -12.64
C THR A 10 8.25 -4.59 -14.02
N PRO A 11 8.98 -4.40 -15.15
CA PRO A 11 8.35 -4.22 -16.45
C PRO A 11 7.60 -5.47 -16.89
N LEU A 12 8.11 -6.64 -16.53
CA LEU A 12 7.53 -7.94 -16.85
C LEU A 12 6.13 -8.11 -16.25
N ILE A 13 5.92 -7.71 -15.00
CA ILE A 13 4.65 -7.89 -14.29
C ILE A 13 3.61 -6.92 -14.85
N THR A 14 3.97 -5.65 -15.01
CA THR A 14 3.06 -4.65 -15.59
C THR A 14 2.69 -5.00 -17.03
N GLN A 15 3.65 -5.52 -17.82
CA GLN A 15 3.42 -5.88 -19.22
C GLN A 15 2.45 -7.06 -19.36
N ILE A 16 2.61 -8.12 -18.56
CA ILE A 16 1.68 -9.26 -18.55
C ILE A 16 0.29 -8.83 -18.11
N LEU A 17 0.19 -8.09 -17.00
CA LEU A 17 -1.10 -7.67 -16.46
C LEU A 17 -1.80 -6.62 -17.33
N SER A 18 -1.05 -5.79 -18.08
CA SER A 18 -1.62 -4.77 -18.96
C SER A 18 -2.42 -5.36 -20.14
N GLN A 19 -2.22 -6.64 -20.46
CA GLN A 19 -3.04 -7.36 -21.44
C GLN A 19 -4.46 -7.62 -20.94
N HIS A 20 -4.66 -7.60 -19.62
CA HIS A 20 -5.92 -7.94 -18.97
C HIS A 20 -6.55 -6.76 -18.23
N PHE A 21 -5.76 -5.76 -17.80
CA PHE A 21 -6.22 -4.70 -16.91
C PHE A 21 -5.77 -3.31 -17.32
N CYS A 22 -6.60 -2.32 -16.98
CA CYS A 22 -6.24 -0.91 -16.98
C CYS A 22 -5.65 -0.52 -15.62
N PHE A 23 -4.52 0.18 -15.62
CA PHE A 23 -3.85 0.60 -14.39
C PHE A 23 -4.19 2.03 -14.01
N HIS A 24 -4.52 2.22 -12.73
CA HIS A 24 -4.60 3.54 -12.12
C HIS A 24 -3.48 3.69 -11.09
N SER A 25 -2.55 4.61 -11.34
CA SER A 25 -1.46 4.88 -10.40
C SER A 25 -1.92 5.81 -9.28
N PHE A 26 -1.76 5.36 -8.04
CA PHE A 26 -2.08 6.16 -6.86
C PHE A 26 -0.96 6.04 -5.82
N CYS A 27 -0.54 7.16 -5.25
CA CYS A 27 0.40 7.19 -4.14
C CYS A 27 -0.24 7.91 -2.95
N PRO A 28 -0.58 7.21 -1.85
CA PRO A 28 -1.20 7.83 -0.70
C PRO A 28 -0.35 8.96 -0.12
N GLU A 29 0.98 8.81 -0.11
CA GLU A 29 1.92 9.79 0.42
C GLU A 29 1.94 11.09 -0.38
N VAL A 30 1.88 11.00 -1.72
CA VAL A 30 1.75 12.18 -2.58
C VAL A 30 0.38 12.81 -2.42
N PHE A 31 -0.68 12.00 -2.36
CA PHE A 31 -2.05 12.46 -2.18
C PHE A 31 -2.24 13.25 -0.87
N ILE A 32 -1.53 12.90 0.20
CA ILE A 32 -1.55 13.65 1.46
C ILE A 32 -0.59 14.86 1.50
N GLY A 33 0.11 15.13 0.40
CA GLY A 33 0.93 16.32 0.20
C GLY A 33 2.40 16.20 0.57
N LEU A 34 2.97 14.99 0.74
CA LEU A 34 4.38 14.86 1.12
C LEU A 34 5.40 15.16 0.00
N GLY A 35 4.96 15.23 -1.27
CA GLY A 35 5.84 15.53 -2.41
C GLY A 35 6.78 14.40 -2.83
N VAL A 36 7.64 14.70 -3.80
CA VAL A 36 8.70 13.82 -4.33
C VAL A 36 9.91 14.70 -4.73
N PRO A 37 11.12 14.49 -4.19
CA PRO A 37 11.46 13.57 -3.10
C PRO A 37 10.87 14.05 -1.75
N ARG A 38 10.79 13.15 -0.77
CA ARG A 38 10.28 13.45 0.58
C ARG A 38 11.05 12.71 1.67
N PRO A 39 11.07 13.22 2.91
CA PRO A 39 11.63 12.46 4.03
C PRO A 39 10.89 11.14 4.25
N PRO A 40 11.58 10.08 4.71
CA PRO A 40 10.96 8.80 4.95
C PRO A 40 9.99 8.87 6.14
N ILE A 41 8.97 8.03 6.08
CA ILE A 41 8.01 7.77 7.16
C ILE A 41 8.21 6.33 7.67
N GLN A 42 7.68 6.03 8.85
CA GLN A 42 7.77 4.71 9.49
C GLN A 42 6.53 4.43 10.34
N LEU A 43 6.23 3.15 10.61
CA LEU A 43 5.22 2.76 11.58
C LEU A 43 5.85 2.62 12.96
N ILE A 44 5.23 3.25 13.96
CA ILE A 44 5.66 3.21 15.36
C ILE A 44 4.47 2.74 16.19
N ALA A 45 4.68 1.72 17.01
CA ALA A 45 3.71 1.29 18.00
C ALA A 45 3.71 2.26 19.19
N THR A 46 2.52 2.74 19.55
CA THR A 46 2.32 3.64 20.70
C THR A 46 1.24 3.08 21.62
N SER A 47 1.08 3.66 22.81
CA SER A 47 -0.03 3.33 23.71
C SER A 47 -1.42 3.54 23.09
N ASN A 48 -1.52 4.39 22.06
CA ASN A 48 -2.75 4.68 21.33
C ASN A 48 -2.85 3.91 19.99
N GLY A 49 -2.05 2.85 19.82
CA GLY A 49 -1.98 2.04 18.60
C GLY A 49 -0.85 2.44 17.65
N ILE A 50 -0.90 1.89 16.43
CA ILE A 50 0.13 2.12 15.41
C ILE A 50 -0.04 3.50 14.79
N ARG A 51 1.06 4.26 14.73
CA ARG A 51 1.14 5.59 14.13
C ARG A 51 2.14 5.58 12.97
N CYS A 52 1.85 6.34 11.92
CA CYS A 52 2.79 6.58 10.82
C CYS A 52 3.38 7.99 10.95
N GLN A 53 4.68 8.06 11.22
CA GLN A 53 5.39 9.30 11.52
C GLN A 53 6.62 9.46 10.62
N GLY A 54 7.03 10.70 10.37
CA GLY A 54 8.33 11.00 9.77
C GLY A 54 9.49 10.44 10.60
N VAL A 55 10.52 9.95 9.92
CA VAL A 55 11.81 9.61 10.56
C VAL A 55 12.57 10.90 10.88
N GLU A 56 12.56 11.87 9.95
CA GLU A 56 13.21 13.17 10.12
C GLU A 56 12.46 14.26 9.34
N PRO A 57 11.95 15.34 9.98
CA PRO A 57 11.90 15.53 11.42
C PRO A 57 10.97 14.49 12.08
N PRO A 58 11.36 13.94 13.24
CA PRO A 58 10.49 13.07 14.01
C PRO A 58 9.20 13.82 14.39
N HIS A 59 8.11 13.10 14.60
CA HIS A 59 6.78 13.62 15.01
C HIS A 59 5.92 14.30 13.93
N ASN A 60 6.33 14.29 12.65
CA ASN A 60 5.37 14.57 11.57
C ASN A 60 4.42 13.38 11.40
N ASP A 61 3.34 13.37 12.19
CA ASP A 61 2.35 12.30 12.20
C ASP A 61 1.35 12.45 11.03
N VAL A 62 1.45 11.51 10.09
CA VAL A 62 0.62 11.48 8.87
C VAL A 62 -0.49 10.43 8.94
N THR A 63 -0.65 9.74 10.09
CA THR A 63 -1.57 8.61 10.28
C THR A 63 -2.99 8.95 9.82
N ALA A 64 -3.55 10.06 10.32
CA ALA A 64 -4.93 10.44 10.00
C ALA A 64 -5.11 10.79 8.51
N LYS A 65 -4.11 11.42 7.89
CA LYS A 65 -4.16 11.78 6.47
C LYS A 65 -4.11 10.53 5.60
N LEU A 66 -3.23 9.57 5.90
CA LEU A 66 -3.15 8.29 5.19
C LEU A 66 -4.41 7.45 5.41
N ALA A 67 -4.95 7.44 6.63
CA ALA A 67 -6.19 6.75 6.94
C ALA A 67 -7.37 7.29 6.12
N ARG A 68 -7.45 8.61 5.95
CA ARG A 68 -8.44 9.23 5.06
C ARG A 68 -8.20 8.88 3.59
N ALA A 69 -6.94 8.80 3.16
CA ALA A 69 -6.60 8.41 1.80
C ALA A 69 -7.08 6.99 1.45
N GLY A 70 -7.15 6.07 2.41
CA GLY A 70 -7.65 4.69 2.21
C GLY A 70 -9.18 4.54 2.09
N LYS A 71 -9.91 5.66 2.05
CA LYS A 71 -11.39 5.71 2.10
C LYS A 71 -11.99 6.53 0.97
N GLN A 72 -11.24 6.79 -0.10
CA GLN A 72 -11.69 7.71 -1.14
C GLN A 72 -12.83 7.09 -1.97
N PRO A 73 -13.92 7.81 -2.27
CA PRO A 73 -15.08 7.22 -2.94
C PRO A 73 -14.80 6.56 -4.30
N TRP A 74 -13.80 7.03 -5.04
CA TRP A 74 -13.42 6.47 -6.34
C TRP A 74 -12.77 5.08 -6.23
N MET A 75 -12.29 4.69 -5.05
CA MET A 75 -11.62 3.42 -4.79
C MET A 75 -12.54 2.21 -4.97
N LYS A 76 -13.86 2.41 -4.79
CA LYS A 76 -14.87 1.38 -5.04
C LYS A 76 -15.02 1.01 -6.52
N ASN A 77 -14.50 1.83 -7.42
CA ASN A 77 -14.57 1.60 -8.86
C ASN A 77 -13.38 0.77 -9.38
N LEU A 78 -12.45 0.39 -8.49
CA LEU A 78 -11.34 -0.49 -8.81
C LEU A 78 -11.72 -1.94 -8.51
N SER A 79 -11.13 -2.87 -9.26
CA SER A 79 -11.38 -4.31 -9.10
C SER A 79 -10.29 -5.04 -8.30
N GLY A 80 -9.22 -4.33 -7.92
CA GLY A 80 -8.10 -4.88 -7.17
C GLY A 80 -6.99 -3.85 -6.96
N TYR A 81 -6.10 -4.14 -6.01
CA TYR A 81 -4.96 -3.28 -5.68
C TYR A 81 -3.66 -4.06 -5.68
N ILE A 82 -2.66 -3.45 -6.30
CA ILE A 82 -1.26 -3.86 -6.17
C ILE A 82 -0.60 -2.81 -5.29
N VAL A 83 -0.19 -3.21 -4.09
CA VAL A 83 0.42 -2.32 -3.11
C VAL A 83 1.93 -2.53 -3.05
N LYS A 84 2.66 -1.53 -2.54
CA LYS A 84 4.12 -1.60 -2.41
C LYS A 84 4.54 -2.24 -1.09
N SER A 85 5.24 -3.36 -1.17
CA SER A 85 5.80 -4.12 -0.06
C SER A 85 6.72 -3.25 0.78
N ARG A 86 6.68 -3.49 2.10
CA ARG A 86 7.42 -2.76 3.15
C ARG A 86 7.09 -1.26 3.26
N SER A 87 6.13 -0.75 2.50
CA SER A 87 5.73 0.66 2.58
C SER A 87 4.90 0.93 3.84
N PRO A 88 5.27 1.91 4.69
CA PRO A 88 4.45 2.31 5.84
C PRO A 88 3.06 2.82 5.49
N SER A 89 2.85 3.28 4.25
CA SER A 89 1.54 3.65 3.75
C SER A 89 0.78 2.45 3.17
N CYS A 90 1.43 1.67 2.29
CA CYS A 90 0.75 0.72 1.42
C CYS A 90 1.01 -0.77 1.71
N GLY A 91 2.06 -1.15 2.43
CA GLY A 91 2.40 -2.57 2.57
C GLY A 91 1.28 -3.38 3.22
N ASN A 92 1.22 -4.67 2.91
CA ASN A 92 0.16 -5.59 3.33
C ASN A 92 0.75 -6.82 4.01
N GLY A 93 1.20 -6.67 5.25
CA GLY A 93 1.77 -7.78 6.04
C GLY A 93 3.29 -7.93 5.91
N THR A 94 3.98 -6.88 5.49
CA THR A 94 5.46 -6.86 5.34
C THR A 94 6.11 -5.59 5.87
N VAL A 95 5.34 -4.73 6.55
CA VAL A 95 5.80 -3.43 7.00
C VAL A 95 6.47 -3.56 8.36
N LYS A 96 7.59 -2.87 8.53
CA LYS A 96 8.24 -2.76 9.83
C LYS A 96 7.41 -1.89 10.77
N VAL A 97 7.10 -2.41 11.95
CA VAL A 97 6.51 -1.64 13.06
C VAL A 97 7.55 -1.54 14.16
N HIS A 98 7.93 -0.31 14.49
CA HIS A 98 8.94 -0.04 15.52
C HIS A 98 8.26 0.07 16.88
N HIS A 99 8.66 -0.81 17.81
CA HIS A 99 8.32 -0.74 19.22
C HIS A 99 9.51 -0.18 20.00
N GLU A 100 9.32 0.11 21.28
CA GLU A 100 10.41 0.61 22.15
C GLU A 100 11.59 -0.37 22.24
N GLN A 101 11.33 -1.68 22.14
CA GLN A 101 12.34 -2.73 22.39
C GLN A 101 12.53 -3.72 21.22
N HIS A 102 11.65 -3.71 20.22
CA HIS A 102 11.69 -4.67 19.11
C HIS A 102 11.09 -4.09 17.83
N ILE A 103 11.21 -4.83 16.72
CA ILE A 103 10.64 -4.48 15.43
C ILE A 103 9.87 -5.69 14.91
N ASP A 104 8.55 -5.52 14.72
CA ASP A 104 7.74 -6.47 13.98
C ASP A 104 7.89 -6.23 12.48
N THR A 105 7.75 -7.29 11.67
CA THR A 105 7.95 -7.22 10.20
C THR A 105 6.73 -7.61 9.39
N ASP A 106 5.60 -7.87 10.05
CA ASP A 106 4.33 -8.31 9.49
C ASP A 106 3.25 -7.22 9.56
N GLY A 107 3.66 -5.96 9.74
CA GLY A 107 2.76 -4.82 9.80
C GLY A 107 2.04 -4.54 8.49
N ILE A 108 0.91 -3.84 8.59
CA ILE A 108 0.12 -3.34 7.46
C ILE A 108 0.22 -1.81 7.44
N GLY A 109 0.43 -1.25 6.25
CA GLY A 109 0.48 0.18 6.05
C GLY A 109 -0.87 0.84 6.32
N VAL A 110 -0.86 2.08 6.83
CA VAL A 110 -2.08 2.77 7.31
C VAL A 110 -3.15 2.91 6.23
N PHE A 111 -2.76 3.19 4.99
CA PHE A 111 -3.70 3.29 3.87
C PHE A 111 -4.32 1.93 3.55
N THR A 112 -3.51 0.87 3.47
CA THR A 112 -3.98 -0.48 3.15
C THR A 112 -4.88 -1.06 4.23
N GLN A 113 -4.58 -0.80 5.49
CA GLN A 113 -5.45 -1.18 6.60
C GLN A 113 -6.84 -0.54 6.45
N GLN A 114 -6.91 0.76 6.13
CA GLN A 114 -8.22 1.41 5.93
C GLN A 114 -8.93 0.93 4.66
N LEU A 115 -8.20 0.66 3.59
CA LEU A 115 -8.72 0.08 2.36
C LEU A 115 -9.40 -1.27 2.63
N GLN A 116 -8.74 -2.17 3.37
CA GLN A 116 -9.31 -3.47 3.76
C GLN A 116 -10.58 -3.32 4.61
N LEU A 117 -10.60 -2.36 5.54
CA LEU A 117 -11.76 -2.12 6.39
C LEU A 117 -12.97 -1.58 5.61
N HIS A 118 -12.75 -0.76 4.57
CA HIS A 118 -13.84 -0.12 3.81
C HIS A 118 -14.27 -0.94 2.60
N TYR A 119 -13.38 -1.78 2.07
CA TYR A 119 -13.58 -2.59 0.88
C TYR A 119 -13.13 -4.05 1.14
N PRO A 120 -13.76 -4.77 2.08
CA PRO A 120 -13.24 -6.05 2.59
C PRO A 120 -13.12 -7.17 1.55
N ASN A 121 -13.86 -7.07 0.45
CA ASN A 121 -13.89 -8.09 -0.59
C ASN A 121 -12.96 -7.77 -1.77
N ILE A 122 -12.29 -6.61 -1.77
CA ILE A 122 -11.43 -6.23 -2.89
C ILE A 122 -10.09 -6.98 -2.83
N PRO A 123 -9.65 -7.63 -3.91
CA PRO A 123 -8.36 -8.30 -3.96
C PRO A 123 -7.20 -7.32 -3.76
N ILE A 124 -6.27 -7.65 -2.87
CA ILE A 124 -5.06 -6.85 -2.61
C ILE A 124 -3.85 -7.79 -2.64
N ILE A 125 -2.82 -7.43 -3.41
CA ILE A 125 -1.56 -8.17 -3.49
C ILE A 125 -0.37 -7.21 -3.35
N GLU A 126 0.72 -7.68 -2.74
CA GLU A 126 1.99 -6.97 -2.81
C GLU A 126 2.66 -7.22 -4.17
N GLU A 127 3.23 -6.19 -4.76
CA GLU A 127 3.99 -6.24 -6.01
C GLU A 127 5.09 -7.31 -6.03
N THR A 128 5.72 -7.60 -4.89
CA THR A 128 6.75 -8.65 -4.80
C THR A 128 6.16 -10.05 -4.91
N ALA A 129 4.91 -10.27 -4.45
CA ALA A 129 4.23 -11.55 -4.56
C ALA A 129 3.84 -11.88 -6.01
N LEU A 130 3.71 -10.87 -6.88
CA LEU A 130 3.40 -11.06 -8.29
C LEU A 130 4.55 -11.70 -9.10
N GLU A 131 5.75 -11.81 -8.52
CA GLU A 131 6.87 -12.56 -9.12
C GLU A 131 6.56 -14.06 -9.19
N ASP A 132 5.85 -14.60 -8.20
CA ASP A 132 5.37 -15.99 -8.22
C ASP A 132 4.21 -16.13 -9.23
N PRO A 133 4.35 -16.97 -10.27
CA PRO A 133 3.28 -17.21 -11.24
C PRO A 133 1.97 -17.70 -10.61
N ARG A 134 2.03 -18.47 -9.51
CA ARG A 134 0.82 -18.99 -8.86
C ARG A 134 0.06 -17.87 -8.17
N ALA A 135 0.72 -17.12 -7.28
CA ALA A 135 0.13 -15.95 -6.62
C ALA A 135 -0.41 -14.93 -7.65
N ARG A 136 0.31 -14.71 -8.74
CA ARG A 136 -0.16 -13.86 -9.84
C ARG A 136 -1.44 -14.38 -10.50
N GLN A 137 -1.51 -15.65 -10.86
CA GLN A 137 -2.71 -16.24 -11.46
C GLN A 137 -3.91 -16.20 -10.52
N ASP A 138 -3.69 -16.46 -9.24
CA ASP A 138 -4.75 -16.41 -8.23
C ASP A 138 -5.27 -14.98 -8.05
N PHE A 139 -4.40 -13.98 -7.99
CA PHE A 139 -4.80 -12.57 -7.95
C PHE A 139 -5.61 -12.17 -9.19
N ILE A 140 -5.17 -12.53 -10.39
CA ILE A 140 -5.91 -12.27 -11.64
C ILE A 140 -7.32 -12.85 -11.55
N ARG A 141 -7.45 -14.10 -11.10
CA ARG A 141 -8.75 -14.77 -10.94
C ARG A 141 -9.65 -14.04 -9.96
N GLN A 142 -9.11 -13.64 -8.81
CA GLN A 142 -9.86 -12.90 -7.79
C GLN A 142 -10.36 -11.55 -8.32
N VAL A 143 -9.52 -10.81 -9.05
CA VAL A 143 -9.90 -9.52 -9.66
C VAL A 143 -11.02 -9.70 -10.69
N MET A 144 -10.94 -10.71 -11.54
CA MET A 144 -11.97 -10.99 -12.55
C MET A 144 -13.29 -11.42 -11.91
N GLN A 145 -13.23 -12.22 -10.85
CA GLN A 145 -14.41 -12.62 -10.08
C GLN A 145 -15.05 -11.41 -9.41
N TYR A 146 -14.26 -10.56 -8.76
CA TYR A 146 -14.75 -9.36 -8.08
C TYR A 146 -15.40 -8.36 -9.05
N HIS A 147 -14.82 -8.16 -10.24
CA HIS A 147 -15.39 -7.27 -11.26
C HIS A 147 -16.76 -7.74 -11.80
N SER A 148 -17.05 -9.03 -11.71
CA SER A 148 -18.30 -9.62 -12.22
C SER A 148 -19.46 -9.53 -11.22
N THR A 149 -19.26 -8.89 -10.06
CA THR A 149 -20.23 -8.72 -8.96
C THR A 149 -20.78 -7.30 -8.95
#